data_AF-A0A3E1EAI0-F1
#
_entry.id   AF-A0A3E1EAI0-F1
#
_cell.length_a   1.000
_cell.length_b   1.000
_cell.length_c   1.000
_cell.angle_alpha   90.00
_cell.angle_beta   90.00
_cell.angle_gamma   90.00
#
_symmetry.space_group_name_H-M   'P 1'
#
loop_
_entity.id
_entity.type
_entity.pdbx_description
1 polymer ?
#
loop_
_entity_poly.entity_id
_entity_poly.type
_entity_poly.pdbx_seq_one_letter_code
_entity_poly.pdbx_strand_id
1 'polypeptide(L)'
;MMPPPRSALVPVILLLPLLLRAGTEPSAELKLTLQSRTALGKPSQTSETWAPGRTAVVVCDMWDLHHCKNAVVRETEMAQRMNAVLEKARSQGVFIIHAPSSCMAAYEGTQARERARSAPAAVQVPPKIDEWCRQLPSEFGEIYPIDQTDGGEDDDPEAHAAWAKELEAKGLNPRAPWTRQTDLLRIDQEKDAVSDSGSEIWNLLEARNIDNVILMGVHINMCVAGRPFGLRQMAKNGKKVVLVRDLTDAMYNPERWPYVSHVRGTELFIEHVEKRICPTISSDQILGDGARFAFSEATAGPRRTRILLLGDSTTEASIPKLLAPDEPQLEDTVRILLAMEPEKSRTDVINLGLSGEFIRRLLDSGRYDRDVAPGPDADFIFIRYGLNDRAKRENFAENFPKDFKELIGRLRKDHPTAKLIPTTVIPYGNPESSAEINLLIRQVATAENLSLFDLYPAYATALQAGPDLLNYRRYPLAKVPAELRALASPYLTPGSQTDVVVLDNHLDALFGHLPGWYGDRHPNLAGYQVIARETARYLGPLLRQEGSE
;
A
#
# COMPACT_ATOMS: atom_id res chain seq x y z
N MET A 1 17.71 83.25 62.98
CA MET A 1 19.04 83.16 62.36
C MET A 1 19.12 81.80 61.66
N MET A 2 19.44 81.78 60.37
CA MET A 2 19.23 80.68 59.41
C MET A 2 20.07 79.42 59.68
N PRO A 3 19.68 78.25 59.16
CA PRO A 3 20.60 77.27 58.60
C PRO A 3 20.65 77.35 57.05
N PRO A 4 21.77 76.95 56.42
CA PRO A 4 22.07 77.19 55.01
C PRO A 4 21.37 76.22 54.04
N PRO A 5 21.24 76.57 52.75
CA PRO A 5 20.62 75.71 51.74
C PRO A 5 21.54 74.58 51.28
N ARG A 6 20.95 73.40 51.07
CA ARG A 6 21.60 72.19 50.56
C ARG A 6 21.72 72.23 49.04
N SER A 7 22.90 71.83 48.57
CA SER A 7 23.32 71.70 47.17
C SER A 7 22.47 70.69 46.41
N ALA A 8 22.03 71.06 45.20
CA ALA A 8 21.33 70.18 44.27
C ALA A 8 22.35 69.33 43.49
N LEU A 9 22.21 68.00 43.57
CA LEU A 9 22.90 67.02 42.72
C LEU A 9 22.06 66.77 41.46
N VAL A 10 22.66 67.03 40.29
CA VAL A 10 22.10 66.69 38.97
C VAL A 10 22.52 65.24 38.64
N PRO A 11 21.60 64.35 38.24
CA PRO A 11 21.97 63.00 37.84
C PRO A 11 22.44 63.00 36.37
N VAL A 12 23.65 62.48 36.13
CA VAL A 12 24.18 62.18 34.80
C VAL A 12 23.58 60.84 34.35
N ILE A 13 22.78 60.85 33.29
CA ILE A 13 22.24 59.64 32.65
C ILE A 13 23.26 59.19 31.59
N LEU A 14 23.91 58.04 31.83
CA LEU A 14 24.74 57.33 30.86
C LEU A 14 23.85 56.58 29.86
N LEU A 15 23.91 56.97 28.57
CA LEU A 15 23.34 56.20 27.47
C LEU A 15 24.29 55.04 27.11
N LEU A 16 23.86 53.80 27.35
CA LEU A 16 24.44 52.60 26.73
C LEU A 16 23.80 52.40 25.34
N PRO A 17 24.57 52.07 24.29
CA PRO A 17 23.99 51.73 22.99
C PRO A 17 23.40 50.32 23.06
N LEU A 18 22.08 50.23 22.83
CA LEU A 18 21.35 48.98 22.67
C LEU A 18 21.74 48.36 21.32
N LEU A 19 22.63 47.36 21.34
CA LEU A 19 22.87 46.49 20.19
C LEU A 19 21.57 45.71 19.91
N LEU A 20 20.83 46.13 18.88
CA LEU A 20 19.75 45.32 18.31
C LEU A 20 20.36 44.01 17.80
N ARG A 21 20.22 42.93 18.56
CA ARG A 21 20.25 41.58 18.00
C ARG A 21 19.07 41.51 17.04
N ALA A 22 19.36 41.40 15.74
CA ALA A 22 18.38 40.90 14.79
C ALA A 22 17.93 39.53 15.31
N GLY A 23 16.72 39.48 15.87
CA GLY A 23 16.08 38.23 16.19
C GLY A 23 15.85 37.50 14.87
N THR A 24 16.53 36.38 14.67
CA THR A 24 16.06 35.36 13.75
C THR A 24 14.64 35.01 14.19
N GLU A 25 13.64 35.34 13.38
CA GLU A 25 12.31 34.78 13.60
C GLU A 25 12.48 33.26 13.72
N PRO A 26 11.91 32.61 14.75
CA PRO A 26 11.94 31.17 14.82
C PRO A 26 11.27 30.65 13.55
N SER A 27 12.06 30.00 12.70
CA SER A 27 11.54 29.34 11.51
C SER A 27 10.36 28.47 11.94
N ALA A 28 9.21 28.66 11.28
CA ALA A 28 7.99 27.94 11.61
C ALA A 28 8.28 26.44 11.65
N GLU A 29 8.04 25.81 12.80
CA GLU A 29 8.30 24.40 13.02
C GLU A 29 7.56 23.55 11.97
N LEU A 30 8.18 22.44 11.55
CA LEU A 30 7.53 21.48 10.65
C LEU A 30 6.54 20.64 11.47
N LYS A 31 5.24 20.86 11.25
CA LYS A 31 4.18 20.06 11.87
C LYS A 31 3.85 18.90 10.95
N LEU A 32 4.15 17.69 11.38
CA LEU A 32 4.06 16.47 10.59
C LEU A 32 3.06 15.50 11.22
N THR A 33 2.27 14.84 10.37
CA THR A 33 1.49 13.66 10.71
C THR A 33 2.15 12.45 10.07
N LEU A 34 2.85 11.70 10.92
CA LEU A 34 3.56 10.48 10.59
C LEU A 34 2.57 9.34 10.48
N GLN A 35 2.65 8.56 9.42
CA GLN A 35 1.86 7.35 9.23
C GLN A 35 2.74 6.11 9.37
N SER A 36 2.30 5.17 10.19
CA SER A 36 2.88 3.83 10.34
C SER A 36 1.79 2.77 10.21
N ARG A 37 2.16 1.49 10.16
CA ARG A 37 1.20 0.39 10.15
C ARG A 37 1.50 -0.62 11.25
N THR A 38 0.43 -1.19 11.82
CA THR A 38 0.57 -2.35 12.72
C THR A 38 1.02 -3.59 11.94
N ALA A 39 1.38 -4.67 12.64
CA ALA A 39 1.68 -5.96 12.01
C ALA A 39 0.52 -6.45 11.11
N LEU A 40 -0.74 -6.19 11.51
CA LEU A 40 -1.94 -6.50 10.73
C LEU A 40 -2.21 -5.50 9.59
N GLY A 41 -1.27 -4.58 9.29
CA GLY A 41 -1.37 -3.62 8.20
C GLY A 41 -2.31 -2.43 8.45
N LYS A 42 -2.89 -2.28 9.64
CA LYS A 42 -3.78 -1.17 9.97
C LYS A 42 -2.99 0.14 10.08
N PRO A 43 -3.35 1.21 9.34
CA PRO A 43 -2.73 2.52 9.49
C PRO A 43 -2.93 3.09 10.89
N SER A 44 -1.87 3.73 11.40
CA SER A 44 -1.84 4.51 12.63
C SER A 44 -1.12 5.82 12.35
N GLN A 45 -1.56 6.91 12.97
CA GLN A 45 -0.97 8.22 12.78
C GLN A 45 -0.52 8.85 14.10
N THR A 46 0.62 9.52 14.07
CA THR A 46 1.16 10.28 15.20
C THR A 46 1.59 11.66 14.74
N SER A 47 1.26 12.68 15.52
CA SER A 47 1.70 14.05 15.26
C SER A 47 3.07 14.31 15.86
N GLU A 48 3.97 14.89 15.07
CA GLU A 48 5.29 15.36 15.50
C GLU A 48 5.58 16.78 15.02
N THR A 49 6.50 17.43 15.74
CA THR A 49 6.96 18.78 15.43
C THR A 49 8.47 18.74 15.31
N TRP A 50 9.00 19.07 14.14
CA TRP A 50 10.43 19.03 13.84
C TRP A 50 11.00 20.43 13.62
N ALA A 51 12.14 20.72 14.23
CA ALA A 51 12.87 21.97 13.99
C ALA A 51 13.53 21.92 12.61
N PRO A 52 13.26 22.89 11.70
CA PRO A 52 13.85 22.89 10.36
C PRO A 52 15.38 22.82 10.36
N GLY A 53 16.04 23.57 11.24
CA GLY A 53 17.50 23.59 11.35
C GLY A 53 18.15 22.30 11.89
N ARG A 54 17.36 21.33 12.37
CA ARG A 54 17.80 19.97 12.76
C ARG A 54 17.27 18.90 11.81
N THR A 55 16.81 19.31 10.63
CA THR A 55 16.18 18.44 9.64
C THR A 55 16.91 18.53 8.30
N ALA A 56 17.11 17.39 7.64
CA ALA A 56 17.54 17.33 6.25
C ALA A 56 16.48 16.68 5.36
N VAL A 57 16.44 17.10 4.10
CA VAL A 57 15.84 16.32 3.01
C VAL A 57 16.97 15.66 2.23
N VAL A 58 16.87 14.34 2.02
CA VAL A 58 17.75 13.59 1.13
C VAL A 58 16.95 13.21 -0.13
N VAL A 59 17.39 13.70 -1.28
CA VAL A 59 16.83 13.40 -2.60
C VAL A 59 17.62 12.23 -3.18
N CYS A 60 17.03 11.04 -3.17
CA CYS A 60 17.67 9.81 -3.63
C CYS A 60 17.45 9.61 -5.13
N ASP A 61 18.54 9.52 -5.90
CA ASP A 61 18.56 8.89 -7.23
C ASP A 61 17.48 9.40 -8.23
N MET A 62 17.11 10.69 -8.16
CA MET A 62 16.24 11.35 -9.15
C MET A 62 17.01 11.68 -10.43
N TRP A 63 17.30 10.67 -11.24
CA TRP A 63 18.23 10.77 -12.35
C TRP A 63 17.67 11.53 -13.57
N ASP A 64 18.53 11.89 -14.51
CA ASP A 64 18.16 12.45 -15.81
C ASP A 64 17.61 11.40 -16.78
N LEU A 65 18.05 10.14 -16.63
CA LEU A 65 17.71 9.03 -17.49
C LEU A 65 17.64 7.72 -16.70
N HIS A 66 16.91 6.75 -17.23
CA HIS A 66 16.80 5.41 -16.68
C HIS A 66 16.71 4.37 -17.81
N HIS A 67 17.06 3.11 -17.52
CA HIS A 67 17.00 2.04 -18.53
C HIS A 67 15.55 1.68 -18.91
N CYS A 68 14.60 1.90 -17.99
CA CYS A 68 13.17 1.86 -18.25
C CYS A 68 12.66 3.26 -18.63
N LYS A 69 12.00 3.39 -19.78
CA LYS A 69 11.45 4.64 -20.29
C LYS A 69 10.26 5.12 -19.45
N ASN A 70 9.37 4.21 -19.05
CA ASN A 70 8.25 4.54 -18.17
C ASN A 70 8.72 5.11 -16.82
N ALA A 71 9.85 4.62 -16.27
CA ALA A 71 10.47 5.21 -15.10
C ALA A 71 10.90 6.66 -15.34
N VAL A 72 11.54 6.96 -16.49
CA VAL A 72 11.89 8.36 -16.86
C VAL A 72 10.65 9.26 -16.92
N VAL A 73 9.54 8.77 -17.47
CA VAL A 73 8.28 9.53 -17.54
C VAL A 73 7.74 9.82 -16.14
N ARG A 74 7.68 8.80 -15.25
CA ARG A 74 7.23 8.97 -13.86
C ARG A 74 8.12 9.92 -13.08
N GLU A 75 9.44 9.75 -13.16
CA GLU A 75 10.41 10.63 -12.50
C GLU A 75 10.23 12.08 -12.94
N THR A 76 10.07 12.30 -14.24
CA THR A 76 9.83 13.64 -14.83
C THR A 76 8.55 14.27 -14.30
N GLU A 77 7.45 13.50 -14.25
CA GLU A 77 6.15 13.98 -13.78
C GLU A 77 6.21 14.40 -12.30
N MET A 78 6.85 13.57 -11.47
CA MET A 78 6.98 13.79 -10.03
C MET A 78 7.96 14.93 -9.68
N ALA A 79 8.98 15.15 -10.51
CA ALA A 79 10.05 16.11 -10.25
C ALA A 79 9.54 17.54 -9.99
N GLN A 80 8.47 17.99 -10.67
CA GLN A 80 7.92 19.33 -10.49
C GLN A 80 7.39 19.55 -9.07
N ARG A 81 6.57 18.61 -8.58
CA ARG A 81 6.04 18.65 -7.21
C ARG A 81 7.17 18.54 -6.20
N MET A 82 8.13 17.65 -6.45
CA MET A 82 9.29 17.47 -5.60
C MET A 82 10.11 18.75 -5.49
N ASN A 83 10.38 19.45 -6.61
CA ASN A 83 11.09 20.72 -6.57
C ASN A 83 10.36 21.76 -5.71
N ALA A 84 9.03 21.82 -5.78
CA ALA A 84 8.24 22.71 -4.91
C ALA A 84 8.40 22.36 -3.42
N VAL A 85 8.44 21.07 -3.05
CA VAL A 85 8.78 20.64 -1.68
C VAL A 85 10.17 21.15 -1.30
N LEU A 86 11.17 20.96 -2.15
CA LEU A 86 12.56 21.36 -1.87
C LEU A 86 12.69 22.86 -1.66
N GLU A 87 12.08 23.68 -2.52
CA GLU A 87 12.07 25.13 -2.36
C GLU A 87 11.41 25.56 -1.04
N LYS A 88 10.26 24.96 -0.72
CA LYS A 88 9.55 25.25 0.52
C LYS A 88 10.37 24.87 1.75
N ALA A 89 10.89 23.64 1.79
CA ALA A 89 11.72 23.13 2.87
C ALA A 89 12.98 23.99 3.05
N ARG A 90 13.66 24.35 1.95
CA ARG A 90 14.84 25.23 1.95
C ARG A 90 14.50 26.62 2.50
N SER A 91 13.35 27.19 2.14
CA SER A 91 12.90 28.50 2.67
C SER A 91 12.65 28.48 4.18
N GLN A 92 12.34 27.31 4.74
CA GLN A 92 12.17 27.09 6.17
C GLN A 92 13.50 26.76 6.89
N GLY A 93 14.61 26.65 6.16
CA GLY A 93 15.93 26.33 6.73
C GLY A 93 16.19 24.83 6.92
N VAL A 94 15.44 23.97 6.24
CA VAL A 94 15.77 22.54 6.11
C VAL A 94 16.97 22.39 5.17
N PHE A 95 17.92 21.54 5.54
CA PHE A 95 19.11 21.30 4.72
C PHE A 95 18.81 20.30 3.60
N ILE A 96 19.15 20.61 2.35
CA ILE A 96 18.87 19.71 1.21
C ILE A 96 20.17 19.02 0.77
N ILE A 97 20.09 17.70 0.65
CA ILE A 97 21.18 16.84 0.16
C ILE A 97 20.68 16.11 -1.08
N HIS A 98 21.31 16.37 -2.21
CA HIS A 98 21.05 15.67 -3.47
C HIS A 98 22.00 14.48 -3.59
N ALA A 99 21.45 13.29 -3.76
CA ALA A 99 22.20 12.05 -3.84
C ALA A 99 21.92 11.27 -5.13
N PRO A 100 22.32 11.81 -6.31
CA PRO A 100 22.25 11.09 -7.58
C PRO A 100 23.41 10.09 -7.66
N SER A 101 23.18 8.85 -7.23
CA SER A 101 24.21 7.82 -7.15
C SER A 101 24.84 7.52 -8.50
N SER A 102 26.15 7.27 -8.49
CA SER A 102 26.97 6.99 -9.67
C SER A 102 27.08 8.16 -10.67
N CYS A 103 26.68 9.38 -10.27
CA CYS A 103 26.72 10.57 -11.11
C CYS A 103 27.71 11.65 -10.64
N MET A 104 28.58 11.36 -9.65
CA MET A 104 29.42 12.38 -9.00
C MET A 104 30.31 13.17 -9.97
N ALA A 105 30.74 12.56 -11.08
CA ALA A 105 31.56 13.22 -12.10
C ALA A 105 30.92 14.51 -12.66
N ALA A 106 29.58 14.57 -12.77
CA ALA A 106 28.87 15.76 -13.25
C ALA A 106 28.90 16.93 -12.27
N TYR A 107 29.29 16.69 -11.01
CA TYR A 107 29.25 17.66 -9.92
C TYR A 107 30.64 18.06 -9.41
N GLU A 108 31.72 17.51 -9.96
CA GLU A 108 33.08 17.89 -9.57
C GLU A 108 33.32 19.40 -9.78
N GLY A 109 33.95 20.03 -8.78
CA GLY A 109 34.20 21.48 -8.78
C GLY A 109 32.99 22.37 -8.49
N THR A 110 31.80 21.79 -8.32
CA THR A 110 30.61 22.55 -7.89
C THR A 110 30.65 22.82 -6.38
N GLN A 111 30.11 23.96 -5.93
CA GLN A 111 30.11 24.30 -4.50
C GLN A 111 29.31 23.29 -3.68
N ALA A 112 28.21 22.75 -4.23
CA ALA A 112 27.40 21.72 -3.58
C ALA A 112 28.16 20.41 -3.35
N ARG A 113 28.97 19.96 -4.31
CA ARG A 113 29.83 18.78 -4.14
C ARG A 113 30.95 19.04 -3.14
N GLU A 114 31.63 20.19 -3.26
CA GLU A 114 32.72 20.54 -2.35
C GLU A 114 32.26 20.70 -0.89
N ARG A 115 31.03 21.19 -0.67
CA ARG A 115 30.41 21.24 0.66
C ARG A 115 30.29 19.86 1.32
N ALA A 116 30.00 18.81 0.54
CA ALA A 116 29.95 17.44 1.04
C ALA A 116 31.36 16.87 1.30
N ARG A 117 32.27 17.04 0.34
CA ARG A 117 33.66 16.56 0.44
C ARG A 117 34.45 17.17 1.60
N SER A 118 34.20 18.46 1.86
CA SER A 118 34.88 19.21 2.93
C SER A 118 34.18 19.13 4.29
N ALA A 119 33.07 18.39 4.40
CA ALA A 119 32.36 18.21 5.66
C ALA A 119 33.31 17.58 6.71
N PRO A 120 33.42 18.14 7.93
CA PRO A 120 34.21 17.55 8.98
C PRO A 120 33.80 16.11 9.25
N ALA A 121 34.76 15.21 9.42
CA ALA A 121 34.49 13.84 9.79
C ALA A 121 33.68 13.80 11.11
N ALA A 122 32.60 13.03 11.11
CA ALA A 122 31.82 12.79 12.32
C ALA A 122 32.70 12.11 13.39
N VAL A 123 32.48 12.47 14.65
CA VAL A 123 33.16 11.83 15.79
C VAL A 123 32.90 10.33 15.81
N GLN A 124 31.68 9.94 15.44
CA GLN A 124 31.27 8.55 15.31
C GLN A 124 30.63 8.34 13.94
N VAL A 125 31.31 7.57 13.09
CA VAL A 125 30.77 7.10 11.82
C VAL A 125 30.23 5.68 12.05
N PRO A 126 28.94 5.41 11.75
CA PRO A 126 28.39 4.09 11.94
C PRO A 126 29.14 3.04 11.12
N PRO A 127 29.36 1.84 11.67
CA PRO A 127 30.03 0.78 10.94
C PRO A 127 29.24 0.44 9.68
N LYS A 128 29.93 0.35 8.54
CA LYS A 128 29.35 -0.02 7.25
C LYS A 128 28.33 0.99 6.72
N ILE A 129 28.44 2.27 7.08
CA ILE A 129 27.55 3.31 6.56
C ILE A 129 27.61 3.41 5.02
N ASP A 130 28.77 3.14 4.42
CA ASP A 130 28.96 3.13 2.96
C ASP A 130 28.47 1.84 2.26
N GLU A 131 28.02 0.83 3.00
CA GLU A 131 27.50 -0.41 2.42
C GLU A 131 26.00 -0.28 2.08
N TRP A 132 25.57 -1.01 1.06
CA TRP A 132 24.14 -1.20 0.78
C TRP A 132 23.46 -1.98 1.91
N CYS A 133 22.42 -1.40 2.52
CA CYS A 133 21.66 -2.05 3.57
C CYS A 133 20.49 -2.84 2.96
N ARG A 134 20.65 -4.17 2.87
CA ARG A 134 19.64 -5.05 2.26
C ARG A 134 18.37 -5.18 3.10
N GLN A 135 18.50 -5.20 4.42
CA GLN A 135 17.39 -5.53 5.31
C GLN A 135 17.69 -5.09 6.75
N LEU A 136 16.66 -4.70 7.50
CA LEU A 136 16.70 -4.50 8.94
C LEU A 136 16.28 -5.78 9.69
N PRO A 137 16.66 -5.95 10.97
CA PRO A 137 16.16 -7.05 11.79
C PRO A 137 14.63 -7.08 11.89
N SER A 138 14.01 -5.90 11.89
CA SER A 138 12.55 -5.77 11.84
C SER A 138 11.97 -6.32 10.55
N GLU A 139 12.70 -6.50 9.46
CA GLU A 139 12.16 -7.03 8.21
C GLU A 139 12.36 -8.56 8.06
N PHE A 140 13.03 -9.23 9.02
CA PHE A 140 13.32 -10.66 8.92
C PHE A 140 12.05 -11.51 8.97
N GLY A 141 11.95 -12.48 8.04
CA GLY A 141 10.81 -13.40 7.93
C GLY A 141 9.60 -12.83 7.20
N GLU A 142 9.63 -11.56 6.81
CA GLU A 142 8.54 -10.94 6.04
C GLU A 142 8.54 -11.44 4.60
N ILE A 143 7.33 -11.60 4.04
CA ILE A 143 7.14 -11.83 2.61
C ILE A 143 7.35 -10.50 1.91
N TYR A 144 8.29 -10.46 0.96
CA TYR A 144 8.58 -9.26 0.22
C TYR A 144 7.40 -8.93 -0.71
N PRO A 145 6.86 -7.69 -0.68
CA PRO A 145 5.52 -7.41 -1.19
C PRO A 145 5.41 -7.40 -2.72
N ILE A 146 6.54 -7.25 -3.43
CA ILE A 146 6.61 -7.17 -4.90
C ILE A 146 7.81 -7.96 -5.42
N ASP A 147 7.67 -8.60 -6.57
CA ASP A 147 8.77 -9.24 -7.30
C ASP A 147 9.41 -8.22 -8.24
N GLN A 148 10.71 -7.98 -8.02
CA GLN A 148 11.55 -7.05 -8.77
C GLN A 148 12.73 -7.78 -9.45
N THR A 149 12.66 -9.11 -9.59
CA THR A 149 13.78 -9.94 -10.05
C THR A 149 14.15 -9.72 -11.52
N ASP A 150 13.26 -9.14 -12.31
CA ASP A 150 13.50 -8.73 -13.69
C ASP A 150 14.03 -7.29 -13.83
N GLY A 151 14.30 -6.62 -12.72
CA GLY A 151 14.69 -5.22 -12.72
C GLY A 151 13.50 -4.27 -12.72
N GLY A 152 12.25 -4.72 -12.62
CA GLY A 152 11.09 -3.82 -12.56
C GLY A 152 10.85 -3.06 -13.87
N GLU A 153 11.27 -3.65 -15.00
CA GLU A 153 11.04 -3.10 -16.33
C GLU A 153 9.55 -3.24 -16.70
N ASP A 154 8.83 -2.12 -16.64
CA ASP A 154 7.39 -2.06 -16.92
C ASP A 154 7.06 -1.47 -18.31
N ASP A 155 8.08 -1.27 -19.15
CA ASP A 155 7.94 -0.92 -20.57
C ASP A 155 7.40 -2.10 -21.39
N ASP A 156 6.72 -1.80 -22.49
CA ASP A 156 6.51 -2.80 -23.54
C ASP A 156 7.88 -3.25 -24.12
N PRO A 157 8.09 -4.54 -24.42
CA PRO A 157 9.38 -5.04 -24.91
C PRO A 157 9.89 -4.34 -26.19
N GLU A 158 9.01 -3.95 -27.11
CA GLU A 158 9.41 -3.23 -28.32
C GLU A 158 9.81 -1.79 -28.00
N ALA A 159 9.06 -1.14 -27.11
CA ALA A 159 9.36 0.21 -26.62
C ALA A 159 10.70 0.23 -25.85
N HIS A 160 10.95 -0.77 -25.01
CA HIS A 160 12.19 -0.94 -24.29
C HIS A 160 13.38 -1.11 -25.24
N ALA A 161 13.26 -1.99 -26.24
CA ALA A 161 14.32 -2.20 -27.24
C ALA A 161 14.59 -0.94 -28.09
N ALA A 162 13.55 -0.17 -28.42
CA ALA A 162 13.70 1.12 -29.11
C ALA A 162 14.40 2.16 -28.22
N TRP A 163 14.04 2.22 -26.94
CA TRP A 163 14.66 3.12 -25.97
C TRP A 163 16.15 2.80 -25.76
N ALA A 164 16.50 1.52 -25.61
CA ALA A 164 17.88 1.08 -25.50
C ALA A 164 18.72 1.53 -26.70
N LYS A 165 18.23 1.39 -27.93
CA LYS A 165 18.91 1.88 -29.15
C LYS A 165 19.07 3.40 -29.16
N GLU A 166 18.08 4.14 -28.67
CA GLU A 166 18.18 5.61 -28.56
C GLU A 166 19.28 6.01 -27.57
N LEU A 167 19.41 5.30 -26.45
CA LEU A 167 20.47 5.52 -25.47
C LEU A 167 21.86 5.21 -26.05
N GLU A 168 22.01 4.10 -26.78
CA GLU A 168 23.26 3.76 -27.48
C GLU A 168 23.64 4.82 -28.51
N ALA A 169 22.66 5.32 -29.28
CA ALA A 169 22.89 6.38 -30.26
C ALA A 169 23.36 7.71 -29.61
N LYS A 170 23.00 7.93 -28.34
CA LYS A 170 23.51 9.05 -27.52
C LYS A 170 24.88 8.77 -26.89
N GLY A 171 25.47 7.60 -27.13
CA GLY A 171 26.76 7.18 -26.56
C GLY A 171 26.66 6.77 -25.08
N LEU A 172 25.46 6.44 -24.60
CA LEU A 172 25.20 6.04 -23.22
C LEU A 172 25.17 4.51 -23.09
N ASN A 173 25.43 4.01 -21.87
CA ASN A 173 25.20 2.60 -21.54
C ASN A 173 23.71 2.37 -21.28
N PRO A 174 22.98 1.57 -22.08
CA PRO A 174 21.54 1.39 -21.90
C PRO A 174 21.14 0.80 -20.55
N ARG A 175 22.04 0.07 -19.88
CA ARG A 175 21.78 -0.53 -18.56
C ARG A 175 21.96 0.44 -17.40
N ALA A 176 22.66 1.54 -17.62
CA ALA A 176 22.91 2.58 -16.63
C ALA A 176 23.12 3.94 -17.34
N PRO A 177 22.07 4.50 -17.96
CA PRO A 177 22.22 5.66 -18.84
C PRO A 177 22.30 7.00 -18.10
N TRP A 178 21.99 7.02 -16.79
CA TRP A 178 22.02 8.23 -15.97
C TRP A 178 23.42 8.83 -15.90
N THR A 179 23.49 10.15 -15.98
CA THR A 179 24.74 10.91 -15.87
C THR A 179 24.71 11.95 -14.76
N ARG A 180 23.52 12.35 -14.31
CA ARG A 180 23.28 13.40 -13.31
C ARG A 180 21.87 13.26 -12.73
N GLN A 181 21.52 14.14 -11.80
CA GLN A 181 20.13 14.38 -11.39
C GLN A 181 19.38 15.12 -12.50
N THR A 182 18.08 14.88 -12.63
CA THR A 182 17.19 15.68 -13.50
C THR A 182 17.37 17.19 -13.23
N ASP A 183 17.36 17.98 -14.29
CA ASP A 183 17.50 19.44 -14.23
C ASP A 183 16.22 20.15 -13.74
N LEU A 184 15.12 19.41 -13.62
CA LEU A 184 13.87 19.87 -13.01
C LEU A 184 13.98 20.09 -11.50
N LEU A 185 14.99 19.49 -10.85
CA LEU A 185 15.28 19.69 -9.43
C LEU A 185 16.44 20.67 -9.29
N ARG A 186 16.14 21.88 -8.80
CA ARG A 186 17.15 22.92 -8.61
C ARG A 186 18.08 22.55 -7.45
N ILE A 187 19.38 22.50 -7.75
CA ILE A 187 20.45 22.40 -6.75
C ILE A 187 20.97 23.82 -6.45
N ASP A 188 20.73 24.29 -5.24
CA ASP A 188 21.23 25.57 -4.75
C ASP A 188 22.72 25.45 -4.38
N GLN A 189 23.60 25.95 -5.23
CA GLN A 189 25.05 25.83 -5.05
C GLN A 189 25.54 26.45 -3.73
N GLU A 190 24.85 27.47 -3.22
CA GLU A 190 25.22 28.17 -1.99
C GLU A 190 24.71 27.48 -0.72
N LYS A 191 23.68 26.64 -0.83
CA LYS A 191 22.96 26.08 0.34
C LYS A 191 22.93 24.56 0.41
N ASP A 192 22.84 23.86 -0.71
CA ASP A 192 22.56 22.42 -0.76
C ASP A 192 23.86 21.60 -0.84
N ALA A 193 23.83 20.30 -0.55
CA ALA A 193 24.98 19.43 -0.78
C ALA A 193 24.71 18.40 -1.89
N VAL A 194 25.77 17.91 -2.54
CA VAL A 194 25.70 16.79 -3.49
C VAL A 194 26.68 15.70 -3.07
N SER A 195 26.19 14.49 -2.83
CA SER A 195 27.01 13.30 -2.55
C SER A 195 26.16 12.04 -2.68
N ASP A 196 26.78 10.92 -3.07
CA ASP A 196 26.20 9.58 -2.97
C ASP A 196 26.94 8.66 -1.97
N SER A 197 27.88 9.21 -1.20
CA SER A 197 28.61 8.48 -0.14
C SER A 197 27.84 8.53 1.18
N GLY A 198 27.67 7.37 1.81
CA GLY A 198 27.07 7.27 3.14
C GLY A 198 27.87 8.03 4.20
N SER A 199 29.20 7.91 4.17
CA SER A 199 30.11 8.62 5.09
C SER A 199 30.07 10.14 4.91
N GLU A 200 30.12 10.65 3.67
CA GLU A 200 30.05 12.11 3.44
C GLU A 200 28.70 12.68 3.85
N ILE A 201 27.60 12.00 3.53
CA ILE A 201 26.27 12.41 3.96
C ILE A 201 26.16 12.36 5.49
N TRP A 202 26.64 11.30 6.14
CA TRP A 202 26.63 11.21 7.60
C TRP A 202 27.41 12.35 8.26
N ASN A 203 28.60 12.67 7.72
CA ASN A 203 29.41 13.80 8.18
C ASN A 203 28.65 15.14 8.06
N LEU A 204 27.95 15.36 6.95
CA LEU A 204 27.11 16.55 6.76
C LEU A 204 26.01 16.65 7.83
N LEU A 205 25.34 15.53 8.13
CA LEU A 205 24.27 15.46 9.12
C LEU A 205 24.82 15.76 10.53
N GLU A 206 25.91 15.11 10.93
CA GLU A 206 26.53 15.29 12.24
C GLU A 206 27.09 16.70 12.42
N ALA A 207 27.82 17.23 11.43
CA ALA A 207 28.40 18.59 11.49
C ALA A 207 27.34 19.69 11.63
N ARG A 208 26.09 19.40 11.26
CA ARG A 208 24.94 20.32 11.34
C ARG A 208 23.98 20.00 12.49
N ASN A 209 24.28 19.01 13.33
CA ASN A 209 23.39 18.53 14.40
C ASN A 209 21.99 18.15 13.87
N ILE A 210 21.95 17.46 12.73
CA ILE A 210 20.71 16.99 12.10
C ILE A 210 20.37 15.60 12.62
N ASP A 211 19.18 15.47 13.22
CA ASP A 211 18.66 14.19 13.73
C ASP A 211 17.50 13.66 12.91
N ASN A 212 16.80 14.56 12.21
CA ASN A 212 15.62 14.25 11.43
C ASN A 212 15.97 14.20 9.95
N VAL A 213 15.57 13.13 9.26
CA VAL A 213 15.83 12.92 7.83
C VAL A 213 14.51 12.65 7.12
N ILE A 214 14.19 13.47 6.14
CA ILE A 214 13.09 13.29 5.20
C ILE A 214 13.69 12.72 3.92
N LEU A 215 13.29 11.52 3.51
CA LEU A 215 13.79 10.89 2.29
C LEU A 215 12.69 10.89 1.21
N MET A 216 13.08 11.21 -0.02
CA MET A 216 12.21 11.19 -1.21
C MET A 216 13.07 10.82 -2.43
N GLY A 217 12.43 10.48 -3.55
CA GLY A 217 13.14 10.04 -4.76
C GLY A 217 12.84 8.60 -5.12
N VAL A 218 13.68 8.00 -5.96
CA VAL A 218 13.40 6.70 -6.58
C VAL A 218 14.59 5.73 -6.47
N HIS A 219 14.42 4.42 -6.53
CA HIS A 219 13.17 3.68 -6.40
C HIS A 219 13.04 3.11 -4.97
N ILE A 220 11.83 3.13 -4.38
CA ILE A 220 11.56 2.84 -2.96
C ILE A 220 12.07 1.48 -2.51
N ASN A 221 11.87 0.46 -3.35
CA ASN A 221 12.22 -0.93 -3.12
C ASN A 221 13.67 -1.28 -3.48
N MET A 222 14.45 -0.29 -3.91
CA MET A 222 15.89 -0.43 -4.14
C MET A 222 16.65 0.71 -3.48
N CYS A 223 16.87 1.80 -4.20
CA CYS A 223 17.82 2.83 -3.82
C CYS A 223 17.42 3.58 -2.55
N VAL A 224 16.18 4.06 -2.50
CA VAL A 224 15.65 4.84 -1.38
C VAL A 224 15.68 4.03 -0.09
N ALA A 225 15.37 2.73 -0.13
CA ALA A 225 15.47 1.87 1.06
C ALA A 225 16.93 1.44 1.37
N GLY A 226 17.72 1.11 0.34
CA GLY A 226 18.94 0.32 0.49
C GLY A 226 20.27 1.02 0.29
N ARG A 227 20.31 2.21 -0.34
CA ARG A 227 21.55 2.98 -0.52
C ARG A 227 22.24 3.26 0.83
N PRO A 228 23.55 3.54 0.82
CA PRO A 228 24.31 3.98 2.01
C PRO A 228 23.65 5.10 2.83
N PHE A 229 22.89 5.96 2.15
CA PHE A 229 22.16 7.09 2.74
C PHE A 229 20.64 6.87 2.80
N GLY A 230 20.16 5.67 2.45
CA GLY A 230 18.75 5.32 2.36
C GLY A 230 18.08 5.05 3.71
N LEU A 231 16.77 4.78 3.66
CA LEU A 231 15.90 4.63 4.84
C LEU A 231 16.46 3.65 5.87
N ARG A 232 16.94 2.48 5.41
CA ARG A 232 17.43 1.44 6.33
C ARG A 232 18.70 1.86 7.06
N GLN A 233 19.64 2.52 6.38
CA GLN A 233 20.85 3.02 7.05
C GLN A 233 20.52 4.15 8.03
N MET A 234 19.62 5.06 7.68
CA MET A 234 19.21 6.14 8.57
C MET A 234 18.50 5.60 9.82
N ALA A 235 17.53 4.69 9.65
CA ALA A 235 16.79 4.07 10.74
C ALA A 235 17.71 3.22 11.65
N LYS A 236 18.53 2.35 11.06
CA LYS A 236 19.46 1.46 11.79
C LYS A 236 20.43 2.24 12.68
N ASN A 237 20.88 3.40 12.21
CA ASN A 237 21.90 4.19 12.89
C ASN A 237 21.31 5.34 13.73
N GLY A 238 20.01 5.31 14.02
CA GLY A 238 19.38 6.14 15.06
C GLY A 238 18.90 7.52 14.60
N LYS A 239 18.87 7.81 13.29
CA LYS A 239 18.19 9.02 12.79
C LYS A 239 16.68 8.83 12.80
N LYS A 240 15.94 9.90 13.08
CA LYS A 240 14.49 9.94 12.90
C LYS A 240 14.20 10.12 11.42
N VAL A 241 13.93 9.02 10.73
CA VAL A 241 13.74 9.02 9.28
C VAL A 241 12.27 8.85 8.89
N VAL A 242 11.85 9.56 7.85
CA VAL A 242 10.55 9.39 7.20
C VAL A 242 10.69 9.35 5.69
N LEU A 243 9.80 8.62 5.03
CA LEU A 243 9.61 8.69 3.58
C LEU A 243 8.51 9.69 3.23
N VAL A 244 8.69 10.48 2.17
CA VAL A 244 7.58 11.21 1.54
C VAL A 244 6.86 10.29 0.55
N ARG A 245 5.77 9.65 1.00
CA ARG A 245 5.17 8.49 0.32
C ARG A 245 4.56 8.79 -1.04
N ASP A 246 4.15 10.04 -1.29
CA ASP A 246 3.62 10.49 -2.57
C ASP A 246 4.72 11.10 -3.47
N LEU A 247 5.99 11.07 -3.06
CA LEU A 247 7.14 11.50 -3.86
C LEU A 247 8.20 10.40 -3.95
N THR A 248 7.74 9.22 -4.37
CA THR A 248 8.59 8.08 -4.67
C THR A 248 7.97 7.22 -5.78
N ASP A 249 8.78 6.30 -6.33
CA ASP A 249 8.39 5.30 -7.32
C ASP A 249 9.04 3.95 -6.97
N ALA A 250 8.55 2.83 -7.51
CA ALA A 250 9.16 1.51 -7.32
C ALA A 250 9.69 0.92 -8.64
N MET A 251 10.73 0.09 -8.54
CA MET A 251 11.10 -0.85 -9.60
C MET A 251 10.14 -2.01 -9.56
N TYR A 252 9.05 -1.91 -10.31
CA TYR A 252 8.01 -2.93 -10.31
C TYR A 252 7.42 -3.10 -11.70
N ASN A 253 7.39 -4.33 -12.18
CA ASN A 253 6.70 -4.70 -13.40
C ASN A 253 5.31 -5.26 -13.05
N PRO A 254 4.20 -4.68 -13.53
CA PRO A 254 2.83 -5.19 -13.31
C PRO A 254 2.60 -6.65 -13.77
N GLU A 255 3.46 -7.21 -14.62
CA GLU A 255 3.45 -8.64 -15.01
C GLU A 255 4.19 -9.55 -14.03
N ARG A 256 4.71 -9.00 -12.92
CA ARG A 256 5.36 -9.73 -11.84
C ARG A 256 4.49 -9.76 -10.60
N TRP A 257 4.75 -10.74 -9.74
CA TRP A 257 4.09 -10.86 -8.45
C TRP A 257 4.09 -9.50 -7.71
N PRO A 258 2.95 -9.06 -7.15
CA PRO A 258 1.73 -9.81 -6.99
C PRO A 258 0.76 -9.70 -8.15
N TYR A 259 1.08 -9.08 -9.29
CA TYR A 259 0.23 -8.81 -10.48
C TYR A 259 -0.80 -7.68 -10.30
N VAL A 260 -0.36 -6.56 -9.73
CA VAL A 260 -1.17 -5.35 -9.52
C VAL A 260 -0.72 -4.23 -10.45
N SER A 261 -1.42 -3.09 -10.48
CA SER A 261 -0.94 -1.90 -11.19
C SER A 261 0.41 -1.43 -10.63
N HIS A 262 1.17 -0.68 -11.42
CA HIS A 262 2.46 -0.11 -10.98
C HIS A 262 2.31 0.72 -9.69
N VAL A 263 1.29 1.59 -9.69
CA VAL A 263 0.93 2.44 -8.55
C VAL A 263 0.64 1.58 -7.31
N ARG A 264 -0.18 0.53 -7.44
CA ARG A 264 -0.49 -0.34 -6.29
C ARG A 264 0.74 -1.13 -5.82
N GLY A 265 1.63 -1.54 -6.72
CA GLY A 265 2.90 -2.18 -6.34
C GLY A 265 3.80 -1.25 -5.53
N THR A 266 3.88 0.02 -5.94
CA THR A 266 4.58 1.07 -5.17
C THR A 266 3.94 1.27 -3.80
N GLU A 267 2.62 1.35 -3.72
CA GLU A 267 1.88 1.43 -2.45
C GLU A 267 2.17 0.23 -1.54
N LEU A 268 2.13 -1.00 -2.05
CA LEU A 268 2.43 -2.20 -1.26
C LEU A 268 3.83 -2.14 -0.63
N PHE A 269 4.81 -1.59 -1.36
CA PHE A 269 6.14 -1.40 -0.78
C PHE A 269 6.19 -0.26 0.24
N ILE A 270 5.44 0.82 0.03
CA ILE A 270 5.26 1.88 1.05
C ILE A 270 4.62 1.30 2.31
N GLU A 271 3.62 0.42 2.18
CA GLU A 271 3.01 -0.27 3.32
C GLU A 271 4.03 -1.14 4.08
N HIS A 272 4.95 -1.80 3.37
CA HIS A 272 6.07 -2.52 3.99
C HIS A 272 7.03 -1.57 4.75
N VAL A 273 7.36 -0.42 4.17
CA VAL A 273 8.13 0.63 4.84
C VAL A 273 7.45 1.07 6.14
N GLU A 274 6.15 1.37 6.09
CA GLU A 274 5.33 1.80 7.24
C GLU A 274 5.21 0.74 8.34
N LYS A 275 5.24 -0.54 7.96
CA LYS A 275 5.18 -1.68 8.90
C LYS A 275 6.54 -1.89 9.58
N ARG A 276 7.64 -1.88 8.82
CA ARG A 276 8.91 -2.51 9.24
C ARG A 276 10.14 -1.61 9.23
N ILE A 277 10.11 -0.48 8.53
CA ILE A 277 11.30 0.38 8.36
C ILE A 277 11.14 1.70 9.11
N CYS A 278 10.18 2.54 8.71
CA CYS A 278 9.97 3.85 9.30
C CYS A 278 8.58 4.42 8.97
N PRO A 279 8.10 5.45 9.69
CA PRO A 279 6.88 6.16 9.33
C PRO A 279 7.02 6.93 8.00
N THR A 280 5.89 7.37 7.46
CA THR A 280 5.82 8.18 6.24
C THR A 280 5.07 9.50 6.45
N ILE A 281 5.38 10.49 5.62
CA ILE A 281 4.62 11.75 5.48
C ILE A 281 4.20 11.93 4.02
N SER A 282 3.40 12.96 3.73
CA SER A 282 3.04 13.34 2.36
C SER A 282 3.46 14.77 2.03
N SER A 283 3.66 15.06 0.74
CA SER A 283 4.21 16.32 0.24
C SER A 283 3.40 17.54 0.68
N ASP A 284 2.08 17.41 0.75
CA ASP A 284 1.15 18.45 1.20
C ASP A 284 1.43 18.95 2.62
N GLN A 285 2.04 18.13 3.48
CA GLN A 285 2.39 18.54 4.85
C GLN A 285 3.53 19.57 4.87
N ILE A 286 4.42 19.55 3.87
CA ILE A 286 5.50 20.53 3.73
C ILE A 286 5.00 21.78 3.00
N LEU A 287 4.19 21.61 1.94
CA LEU A 287 3.69 22.73 1.15
C LEU A 287 2.53 23.48 1.79
N GLY A 288 1.73 22.80 2.61
CA GLY A 288 0.55 23.36 3.27
C GLY A 288 -0.64 23.61 2.34
N ASP A 289 -0.68 22.95 1.19
CA ASP A 289 -1.75 23.11 0.18
C ASP A 289 -2.84 22.04 0.25
N GLY A 290 -2.67 21.02 1.10
CA GLY A 290 -3.63 19.93 1.27
C GLY A 290 -3.75 18.98 0.07
N ALA A 291 -2.85 19.09 -0.92
CA ALA A 291 -2.90 18.29 -2.14
C ALA A 291 -1.74 17.29 -2.23
N ARG A 292 -2.04 15.99 -2.13
CA ARG A 292 -1.03 14.94 -2.38
C ARG A 292 -0.71 14.84 -3.86
N PHE A 293 0.52 14.50 -4.18
CA PHE A 293 0.86 14.14 -5.54
C PHE A 293 0.17 12.83 -5.94
N ALA A 294 -0.30 12.79 -7.19
CA ALA A 294 -0.78 11.59 -7.83
C ALA A 294 -0.29 11.63 -9.27
N PHE A 295 0.16 10.47 -9.74
CA PHE A 295 0.49 10.25 -11.13
C PHE A 295 -0.73 10.43 -12.02
N SER A 296 -0.51 10.98 -13.21
CA SER A 296 -1.51 11.21 -14.24
C SER A 296 -1.90 9.90 -14.94
N GLU A 297 -2.97 9.95 -15.73
CA GLU A 297 -3.37 8.84 -16.59
C GLU A 297 -2.27 8.42 -17.58
N ALA A 298 -1.33 9.31 -17.92
CA ALA A 298 -0.22 8.99 -18.81
C ALA A 298 0.77 7.99 -18.20
N THR A 299 0.80 7.87 -16.88
CA THR A 299 1.69 6.97 -16.12
C THR A 299 0.93 5.87 -15.37
N ALA A 300 -0.40 5.81 -15.50
CA ALA A 300 -1.25 4.78 -14.89
C ALA A 300 -1.06 3.38 -15.51
N GLY A 301 -0.45 3.30 -16.69
CA GLY A 301 -0.33 2.07 -17.48
C GLY A 301 -1.62 1.74 -18.23
N PRO A 302 -1.69 0.56 -18.89
CA PRO A 302 -2.88 0.17 -19.64
C PRO A 302 -4.07 -0.09 -18.72
N ARG A 303 -5.28 0.11 -19.27
CA ARG A 303 -6.54 -0.19 -18.59
C ARG A 303 -6.52 -1.63 -18.08
N ARG A 304 -7.00 -1.80 -16.84
CA ARG A 304 -7.16 -3.09 -16.19
C ARG A 304 -8.65 -3.41 -16.11
N THR A 305 -9.03 -4.65 -16.40
CA THR A 305 -10.42 -5.09 -16.27
C THR A 305 -10.82 -5.11 -14.80
N ARG A 306 -11.90 -4.43 -14.45
CA ARG A 306 -12.38 -4.30 -13.07
C ARG A 306 -13.46 -5.33 -12.77
N ILE A 307 -13.22 -6.14 -11.75
CA ILE A 307 -14.11 -7.22 -11.32
C ILE A 307 -14.56 -6.89 -9.90
N LEU A 308 -15.87 -6.75 -9.70
CA LEU A 308 -16.46 -6.50 -8.39
C LEU A 308 -17.09 -7.77 -7.83
N LEU A 309 -16.74 -8.11 -6.59
CA LEU A 309 -17.32 -9.23 -5.85
C LEU A 309 -18.26 -8.69 -4.76
N LEU A 310 -19.57 -8.92 -4.94
CA LEU A 310 -20.61 -8.62 -3.96
C LEU A 310 -21.09 -9.90 -3.28
N GLY A 311 -21.31 -9.85 -1.97
CA GLY A 311 -21.86 -10.98 -1.24
C GLY A 311 -21.75 -10.87 0.27
N ASP A 312 -21.92 -12.01 0.92
CA ASP A 312 -21.92 -12.11 2.38
C ASP A 312 -20.54 -12.54 2.95
N SER A 313 -20.53 -13.18 4.13
CA SER A 313 -19.32 -13.68 4.79
C SER A 313 -18.54 -14.68 3.95
N THR A 314 -19.20 -15.40 3.04
CA THR A 314 -18.54 -16.36 2.14
C THR A 314 -17.84 -15.68 0.97
N THR A 315 -18.05 -14.37 0.77
CA THR A 315 -17.33 -13.49 -0.16
C THR A 315 -16.29 -12.64 0.56
N GLU A 316 -16.62 -12.10 1.74
CA GLU A 316 -15.73 -11.19 2.49
C GLU A 316 -14.38 -11.82 2.88
N ALA A 317 -14.37 -13.09 3.29
CA ALA A 317 -13.19 -13.79 3.83
C ALA A 317 -12.56 -13.16 5.08
N SER A 318 -13.35 -12.59 5.99
CA SER A 318 -12.85 -11.86 7.15
C SER A 318 -11.95 -12.67 8.09
N ILE A 319 -12.22 -13.96 8.32
CA ILE A 319 -11.40 -14.81 9.19
C ILE A 319 -10.05 -15.18 8.57
N PRO A 320 -9.97 -15.66 7.32
CA PRO A 320 -8.70 -15.77 6.61
C PRO A 320 -7.89 -14.46 6.62
N LYS A 321 -8.53 -13.31 6.32
CA LYS A 321 -7.88 -11.99 6.37
C LYS A 321 -7.31 -11.65 7.75
N LEU A 322 -7.99 -12.07 8.82
CA LEU A 322 -7.55 -11.81 10.19
C LEU A 322 -6.40 -12.72 10.63
N LEU A 323 -6.48 -14.02 10.30
CA LEU A 323 -5.54 -15.04 10.82
C LEU A 323 -4.34 -15.30 9.89
N ALA A 324 -4.47 -14.97 8.61
CA ALA A 324 -3.42 -15.11 7.60
C ALA A 324 -3.41 -13.87 6.67
N PRO A 325 -3.14 -12.66 7.22
CA PRO A 325 -3.21 -11.41 6.47
C PRO A 325 -2.18 -11.28 5.34
N ASP A 326 -1.08 -12.04 5.42
CA ASP A 326 0.00 -12.03 4.42
C ASP A 326 -0.20 -13.08 3.31
N GLU A 327 -1.22 -13.92 3.42
CA GLU A 327 -1.61 -14.87 2.36
C GLU A 327 -2.49 -14.17 1.32
N PRO A 328 -2.43 -14.58 0.04
CA PRO A 328 -3.37 -14.11 -0.97
C PRO A 328 -4.81 -14.39 -0.58
N GLN A 329 -5.64 -13.34 -0.56
CA GLN A 329 -7.05 -13.45 -0.25
C GLN A 329 -7.85 -13.87 -1.49
N LEU A 330 -9.18 -13.96 -1.39
CA LEU A 330 -10.04 -14.36 -2.51
C LEU A 330 -9.80 -13.50 -3.76
N GLU A 331 -9.85 -12.18 -3.58
CA GLU A 331 -9.63 -11.19 -4.64
C GLU A 331 -8.23 -11.30 -5.27
N ASP A 332 -7.20 -11.45 -4.44
CA ASP A 332 -5.82 -11.62 -4.91
C ASP A 332 -5.68 -12.90 -5.70
N THR A 333 -6.24 -14.01 -5.20
CA THR A 333 -6.13 -15.31 -5.85
C THR A 333 -6.82 -15.30 -7.22
N VAL A 334 -8.00 -14.68 -7.34
CA VAL A 334 -8.66 -14.51 -8.65
C VAL A 334 -7.76 -13.73 -9.60
N ARG A 335 -7.23 -12.59 -9.14
CA ARG A 335 -6.35 -11.72 -9.93
C ARG A 335 -5.06 -12.41 -10.38
N ILE A 336 -4.40 -13.13 -9.46
CA ILE A 336 -3.19 -13.91 -9.71
C ILE A 336 -3.46 -15.00 -10.75
N LEU A 337 -4.55 -15.77 -10.59
CA LEU A 337 -4.89 -16.85 -11.52
C LEU A 337 -5.17 -16.33 -12.93
N LEU A 338 -5.87 -15.19 -13.05
CA LEU A 338 -6.14 -14.54 -14.34
C LEU A 338 -4.86 -13.99 -14.99
N ALA A 339 -3.93 -13.45 -14.20
CA ALA A 339 -2.63 -12.99 -14.69
C ALA A 339 -1.72 -14.14 -15.16
N MET A 340 -1.96 -15.36 -14.67
CA MET A 340 -1.25 -16.58 -15.07
C MET A 340 -1.87 -17.29 -16.28
N GLU A 341 -3.04 -16.86 -16.77
CA GLU A 341 -3.58 -17.36 -18.03
C GLU A 341 -2.70 -16.95 -19.23
N PRO A 342 -2.76 -17.67 -20.37
CA PRO A 342 -1.94 -17.34 -21.54
C PRO A 342 -2.02 -15.89 -22.01
N GLU A 343 -3.20 -15.25 -21.88
CA GLU A 343 -3.41 -13.85 -22.25
C GLU A 343 -2.91 -12.84 -21.21
N LYS A 344 -2.47 -13.31 -20.04
CA LYS A 344 -1.99 -12.48 -18.92
C LYS A 344 -2.92 -11.31 -18.59
N SER A 345 -4.21 -11.60 -18.41
CA SER A 345 -5.22 -10.57 -18.22
C SER A 345 -4.90 -9.66 -17.03
N ARG A 346 -4.80 -8.36 -17.29
CA ARG A 346 -4.55 -7.34 -16.25
C ARG A 346 -5.87 -7.00 -15.59
N THR A 347 -6.05 -7.44 -14.35
CA THR A 347 -7.33 -7.27 -13.65
C THR A 347 -7.17 -6.59 -12.30
N ASP A 348 -8.20 -5.85 -11.90
CA ASP A 348 -8.37 -5.32 -10.55
C ASP A 348 -9.62 -5.97 -9.96
N VAL A 349 -9.44 -6.80 -8.93
CA VAL A 349 -10.53 -7.53 -8.27
C VAL A 349 -10.84 -6.83 -6.95
N ILE A 350 -12.05 -6.28 -6.85
CA ILE A 350 -12.52 -5.52 -5.70
C ILE A 350 -13.50 -6.38 -4.92
N ASN A 351 -13.22 -6.64 -3.66
CA ASN A 351 -14.08 -7.42 -2.78
C ASN A 351 -14.88 -6.51 -1.84
N LEU A 352 -16.20 -6.41 -2.06
CA LEU A 352 -17.12 -5.69 -1.19
C LEU A 352 -18.07 -6.64 -0.44
N GLY A 353 -17.67 -7.90 -0.24
CA GLY A 353 -18.41 -8.82 0.62
C GLY A 353 -18.47 -8.31 2.06
N LEU A 354 -19.57 -8.60 2.78
CA LEU A 354 -19.71 -8.21 4.18
C LEU A 354 -20.41 -9.29 5.01
N SER A 355 -19.81 -9.65 6.15
CA SER A 355 -20.37 -10.67 7.04
C SER A 355 -21.78 -10.34 7.52
N GLY A 356 -22.66 -11.34 7.41
CA GLY A 356 -24.06 -11.24 7.85
C GLY A 356 -24.94 -10.35 6.98
N GLU A 357 -24.44 -9.87 5.84
CA GLU A 357 -25.20 -9.10 4.85
C GLU A 357 -26.15 -9.98 4.05
N PHE A 358 -27.29 -9.39 3.67
CA PHE A 358 -28.30 -9.90 2.76
C PHE A 358 -28.77 -8.72 1.90
N ILE A 359 -29.38 -8.97 0.74
CA ILE A 359 -29.60 -7.93 -0.28
C ILE A 359 -30.39 -6.75 0.28
N ARG A 360 -31.50 -7.03 0.98
CA ARG A 360 -32.32 -5.98 1.57
C ARG A 360 -31.55 -5.11 2.57
N ARG A 361 -30.65 -5.69 3.37
CA ARG A 361 -29.77 -4.93 4.29
C ARG A 361 -28.74 -4.07 3.56
N LEU A 362 -28.15 -4.58 2.48
CA LEU A 362 -27.22 -3.80 1.65
C LEU A 362 -27.87 -2.51 1.16
N LEU A 363 -29.13 -2.61 0.72
CA LEU A 363 -29.92 -1.49 0.19
C LEU A 363 -30.42 -0.56 1.31
N ASP A 364 -31.08 -1.10 2.34
CA ASP A 364 -31.75 -0.27 3.37
C ASP A 364 -30.78 0.44 4.31
N SER A 365 -29.57 -0.11 4.49
CA SER A 365 -28.54 0.54 5.30
C SER A 365 -27.84 1.71 4.59
N GLY A 366 -28.16 1.95 3.31
CA GLY A 366 -27.45 2.91 2.46
C GLY A 366 -26.02 2.48 2.13
N ARG A 367 -25.63 1.22 2.44
CA ARG A 367 -24.30 0.71 2.12
C ARG A 367 -24.07 0.63 0.62
N TYR A 368 -25.08 0.21 -0.15
CA TYR A 368 -24.98 0.23 -1.62
C TYR A 368 -24.59 1.63 -2.13
N ASP A 369 -25.30 2.66 -1.69
CA ASP A 369 -25.11 4.04 -2.17
C ASP A 369 -23.76 4.63 -1.71
N ARG A 370 -23.19 4.11 -0.62
CA ARG A 370 -21.89 4.56 -0.07
C ARG A 370 -20.70 3.81 -0.64
N ASP A 371 -20.81 2.49 -0.80
CA ASP A 371 -19.66 1.60 -1.05
C ASP A 371 -19.69 0.99 -2.46
N VAL A 372 -20.86 0.84 -3.08
CA VAL A 372 -21.01 0.17 -4.39
C VAL A 372 -21.20 1.19 -5.51
N ALA A 373 -22.24 2.02 -5.44
CA ALA A 373 -22.58 2.99 -6.49
C ALA A 373 -21.48 4.01 -6.84
N PRO A 374 -20.69 4.57 -5.88
CA PRO A 374 -19.66 5.56 -6.21
C PRO A 374 -18.32 4.92 -6.62
N GLY A 375 -18.24 3.59 -6.66
CA GLY A 375 -17.04 2.87 -7.09
C GLY A 375 -16.70 3.11 -8.56
N PRO A 376 -15.45 2.81 -9.00
CA PRO A 376 -15.12 2.87 -10.41
C PRO A 376 -16.00 1.92 -11.23
N ASP A 377 -16.30 2.30 -12.48
CA ASP A 377 -17.06 1.44 -13.39
C ASP A 377 -16.42 0.05 -13.48
N ALA A 378 -17.20 -0.95 -13.08
CA ALA A 378 -16.82 -2.36 -13.15
C ALA A 378 -17.16 -2.94 -14.52
N ASP A 379 -16.31 -3.84 -15.02
CA ASP A 379 -16.58 -4.60 -16.25
C ASP A 379 -17.38 -5.88 -15.93
N PHE A 380 -17.14 -6.48 -14.76
CA PHE A 380 -17.84 -7.67 -14.27
C PHE A 380 -18.28 -7.49 -12.81
N ILE A 381 -19.50 -7.89 -12.48
CA ILE A 381 -20.01 -7.85 -11.10
C ILE A 381 -20.59 -9.22 -10.73
N PHE A 382 -19.93 -9.91 -9.81
CA PHE A 382 -20.39 -11.17 -9.24
C PHE A 382 -21.31 -10.89 -8.06
N ILE A 383 -22.53 -11.42 -8.10
CA ILE A 383 -23.55 -11.20 -7.07
C ILE A 383 -23.81 -12.53 -6.38
N ARG A 384 -23.23 -12.73 -5.18
CA ARG A 384 -23.36 -13.96 -4.39
C ARG A 384 -23.98 -13.68 -3.02
N TYR A 385 -25.31 -13.54 -3.01
CA TYR A 385 -26.14 -13.44 -1.81
C TYR A 385 -27.12 -14.61 -1.73
N GLY A 386 -27.76 -14.79 -0.58
CA GLY A 386 -28.77 -15.83 -0.38
C GLY A 386 -28.73 -16.52 0.98
N LEU A 387 -27.55 -16.71 1.59
CA LEU A 387 -27.43 -17.45 2.85
C LEU A 387 -28.12 -16.69 3.99
N ASN A 388 -27.76 -15.42 4.18
CA ASN A 388 -28.40 -14.57 5.18
C ASN A 388 -29.81 -14.15 4.78
N ASP A 389 -30.08 -13.99 3.48
CA ASP A 389 -31.41 -13.70 2.96
C ASP A 389 -32.37 -14.81 3.38
N ARG A 390 -32.01 -16.07 3.18
CA ARG A 390 -32.82 -17.20 3.63
C ARG A 390 -33.08 -17.19 5.13
N ALA A 391 -32.07 -16.84 5.91
CA ALA A 391 -32.16 -16.87 7.37
C ALA A 391 -32.95 -15.70 7.96
N LYS A 392 -32.98 -14.54 7.29
CA LYS A 392 -33.44 -13.26 7.87
C LYS A 392 -34.56 -12.58 7.09
N ARG A 393 -34.71 -12.89 5.79
CA ARG A 393 -35.73 -12.26 4.96
C ARG A 393 -37.07 -12.96 5.16
N GLU A 394 -38.03 -12.21 5.66
CA GLU A 394 -39.44 -12.63 5.73
C GLU A 394 -39.94 -13.06 4.34
N ASN A 395 -40.78 -14.11 4.30
CA ASN A 395 -41.32 -14.68 3.05
C ASN A 395 -40.24 -14.86 1.97
N PHE A 396 -39.09 -15.43 2.37
CA PHE A 396 -37.87 -15.52 1.56
C PHE A 396 -38.12 -15.87 0.08
N ALA A 397 -38.85 -16.94 -0.21
CA ALA A 397 -39.11 -17.39 -1.58
C ALA A 397 -39.82 -16.35 -2.46
N GLU A 398 -40.62 -15.46 -1.86
CA GLU A 398 -41.30 -14.38 -2.56
C GLU A 398 -40.45 -13.10 -2.63
N ASN A 399 -39.79 -12.76 -1.52
CA ASN A 399 -39.14 -11.46 -1.38
C ASN A 399 -37.71 -11.43 -1.91
N PHE A 400 -36.96 -12.52 -1.79
CA PHE A 400 -35.57 -12.58 -2.25
C PHE A 400 -35.44 -12.33 -3.76
N PRO A 401 -36.25 -12.92 -4.66
CA PRO A 401 -36.19 -12.59 -6.08
C PRO A 401 -36.48 -11.11 -6.38
N LYS A 402 -37.38 -10.47 -5.61
CA LYS A 402 -37.72 -9.04 -5.76
C LYS A 402 -36.54 -8.16 -5.33
N ASP A 403 -35.95 -8.45 -4.17
CA ASP A 403 -34.78 -7.72 -3.65
C ASP A 403 -33.59 -7.88 -4.62
N PHE A 404 -33.36 -9.08 -5.14
CA PHE A 404 -32.30 -9.35 -6.13
C PHE A 404 -32.53 -8.55 -7.42
N LYS A 405 -33.76 -8.50 -7.92
CA LYS A 405 -34.12 -7.69 -9.09
C LYS A 405 -33.91 -6.20 -8.85
N GLU A 406 -34.24 -5.69 -7.65
CA GLU A 406 -33.96 -4.29 -7.29
C GLU A 406 -32.45 -4.01 -7.32
N LEU A 407 -31.63 -4.89 -6.73
CA LEU A 407 -30.17 -4.77 -6.76
C LEU A 407 -29.64 -4.76 -8.19
N ILE A 408 -30.10 -5.67 -9.06
CA ILE A 408 -29.75 -5.68 -10.49
C ILE A 408 -30.11 -4.35 -11.15
N GLY A 409 -31.30 -3.81 -10.85
CA GLY A 409 -31.75 -2.53 -11.38
C GLY A 409 -30.84 -1.37 -11.00
N ARG A 410 -30.38 -1.33 -9.75
CA ARG A 410 -29.40 -0.32 -9.30
C ARG A 410 -28.05 -0.52 -9.97
N LEU A 411 -27.54 -1.75 -10.01
CA LEU A 411 -26.24 -2.06 -10.64
C LEU A 411 -26.22 -1.71 -12.13
N ARG A 412 -27.31 -1.95 -12.88
CA ARG A 412 -27.42 -1.53 -14.29
C ARG A 412 -27.41 -0.02 -14.46
N LYS A 413 -27.92 0.72 -13.48
CA LYS A 413 -27.93 2.18 -13.51
C LYS A 413 -26.54 2.75 -13.22
N ASP A 414 -25.88 2.22 -12.19
CA ASP A 414 -24.63 2.80 -11.67
C ASP A 414 -23.38 2.20 -12.33
N HIS A 415 -23.49 1.01 -12.94
CA HIS A 415 -22.45 0.34 -13.73
C HIS A 415 -23.02 -0.17 -15.06
N PRO A 416 -23.38 0.73 -15.99
CA PRO A 416 -24.19 0.39 -17.17
C PRO A 416 -23.50 -0.56 -18.17
N THR A 417 -22.18 -0.61 -18.17
CA THR A 417 -21.39 -1.50 -19.04
C THR A 417 -21.08 -2.85 -18.39
N ALA A 418 -21.38 -3.02 -17.10
CA ALA A 418 -21.00 -4.20 -16.35
C ALA A 418 -21.79 -5.44 -16.78
N LYS A 419 -21.07 -6.55 -16.98
CA LYS A 419 -21.66 -7.89 -17.04
C LYS A 419 -22.03 -8.33 -15.62
N LEU A 420 -23.32 -8.30 -15.32
CA LEU A 420 -23.86 -8.77 -14.04
C LEU A 420 -23.98 -10.29 -14.04
N ILE A 421 -23.35 -10.94 -13.06
CA ILE A 421 -23.21 -12.39 -12.97
C ILE A 421 -23.80 -12.86 -11.63
N PRO A 422 -25.10 -13.20 -11.59
CA PRO A 422 -25.68 -13.93 -10.46
C PRO A 422 -24.88 -15.21 -10.23
N THR A 423 -24.48 -15.45 -8.98
CA THR A 423 -23.61 -16.57 -8.61
C THR A 423 -24.30 -17.41 -7.56
N THR A 424 -24.41 -18.72 -7.81
CA THR A 424 -24.98 -19.66 -6.82
C THR A 424 -24.15 -19.68 -5.55
N VAL A 425 -24.78 -19.85 -4.39
CA VAL A 425 -24.05 -20.05 -3.11
C VAL A 425 -23.31 -21.38 -3.13
N ILE A 426 -22.27 -21.51 -2.32
CA ILE A 426 -21.58 -22.78 -2.05
C ILE A 426 -22.42 -23.68 -1.13
N PRO A 427 -22.15 -25.01 -1.05
CA PRO A 427 -22.67 -25.85 0.00
C PRO A 427 -22.42 -25.26 1.39
N TYR A 428 -23.49 -24.86 2.08
CA TYR A 428 -23.40 -24.24 3.40
C TYR A 428 -24.53 -24.76 4.30
N GLY A 429 -24.15 -25.47 5.36
CA GLY A 429 -25.09 -26.08 6.29
C GLY A 429 -25.98 -27.12 5.60
N ASN A 430 -27.29 -26.87 5.58
CA ASN A 430 -28.28 -27.81 5.08
C ASN A 430 -28.35 -27.81 3.52
N PRO A 431 -28.22 -28.98 2.85
CA PRO A 431 -28.27 -29.06 1.38
C PRO A 431 -29.56 -28.52 0.77
N GLU A 432 -30.72 -28.79 1.37
CA GLU A 432 -32.01 -28.29 0.86
C GLU A 432 -32.10 -26.76 0.92
N SER A 433 -31.48 -26.15 1.94
CA SER A 433 -31.41 -24.69 2.04
C SER A 433 -30.59 -24.09 0.92
N SER A 434 -29.43 -24.70 0.59
CA SER A 434 -28.60 -24.25 -0.53
C SER A 434 -29.32 -24.46 -1.87
N ALA A 435 -30.04 -25.58 -2.02
CA ALA A 435 -30.82 -25.87 -3.21
C ALA A 435 -31.96 -24.87 -3.44
N GLU A 436 -32.71 -24.50 -2.38
CA GLU A 436 -33.77 -23.50 -2.46
C GLU A 436 -33.23 -22.13 -2.87
N ILE A 437 -32.13 -21.68 -2.25
CA ILE A 437 -31.46 -20.42 -2.61
C ILE A 437 -31.04 -20.45 -4.09
N ASN A 438 -30.33 -21.50 -4.50
CA ASN A 438 -29.79 -21.61 -5.85
C ASN A 438 -30.87 -21.74 -6.92
N LEU A 439 -32.02 -22.36 -6.60
CA LEU A 439 -33.18 -22.37 -7.48
C LEU A 439 -33.67 -20.94 -7.77
N LEU A 440 -33.83 -20.12 -6.73
CA LEU A 440 -34.28 -18.74 -6.89
C LEU A 440 -33.26 -17.87 -7.64
N ILE A 441 -31.96 -18.05 -7.38
CA ILE A 441 -30.90 -17.35 -8.12
C ILE A 441 -30.98 -17.69 -9.63
N ARG A 442 -31.16 -18.96 -9.98
CA ARG A 442 -31.33 -19.39 -11.38
C ARG A 442 -32.57 -18.77 -12.03
N GLN A 443 -33.68 -18.71 -11.29
CA GLN A 443 -34.91 -18.08 -11.77
C GLN A 443 -34.71 -16.59 -12.04
N VAL A 444 -34.04 -15.86 -11.13
CA VAL A 444 -33.71 -14.45 -11.32
C VAL A 444 -32.78 -14.26 -12.52
N ALA A 445 -31.71 -15.05 -12.64
CA ALA A 445 -30.80 -14.96 -13.77
C ALA A 445 -31.51 -15.19 -15.12
N THR A 446 -32.40 -16.17 -15.17
CA THR A 446 -33.23 -16.45 -16.36
C THR A 446 -34.19 -15.30 -16.67
N ALA A 447 -34.92 -14.81 -15.65
CA ALA A 447 -35.91 -13.74 -15.82
C ALA A 447 -35.27 -12.41 -16.24
N GLU A 448 -34.04 -12.14 -15.81
CA GLU A 448 -33.29 -10.92 -16.14
C GLU A 448 -32.33 -11.10 -17.32
N ASN A 449 -32.34 -12.26 -17.97
CA ASN A 449 -31.47 -12.64 -19.09
C ASN A 449 -29.97 -12.41 -18.81
N LEU A 450 -29.52 -12.86 -17.63
CA LEU A 450 -28.14 -12.73 -17.17
C LEU A 450 -27.39 -14.06 -17.27
N SER A 451 -26.08 -13.97 -17.54
CA SER A 451 -25.20 -15.14 -17.47
C SER A 451 -25.05 -15.59 -16.02
N LEU A 452 -25.34 -16.85 -15.74
CA LEU A 452 -25.23 -17.44 -14.41
C LEU A 452 -23.83 -18.03 -14.21
N PHE A 453 -23.19 -17.74 -13.08
CA PHE A 453 -22.06 -18.51 -12.60
C PHE A 453 -22.51 -19.58 -11.60
N ASP A 454 -22.60 -20.83 -12.06
CA ASP A 454 -23.01 -21.97 -11.27
C ASP A 454 -21.82 -22.58 -10.48
N LEU A 455 -21.45 -21.91 -9.40
CA LEU A 455 -20.35 -22.27 -8.52
C LEU A 455 -20.63 -23.53 -7.66
N TYR A 456 -21.89 -23.80 -7.31
CA TYR A 456 -22.25 -24.82 -6.33
C TYR A 456 -21.71 -26.22 -6.68
N PRO A 457 -21.89 -26.76 -7.92
CA PRO A 457 -21.48 -28.11 -8.26
C PRO A 457 -19.96 -28.31 -8.13
N ALA A 458 -19.17 -27.35 -8.61
CA ALA A 458 -17.72 -27.44 -8.55
C ALA A 458 -17.19 -27.42 -7.11
N TYR A 459 -17.78 -26.59 -6.25
CA TYR A 459 -17.43 -26.57 -4.82
C TYR A 459 -17.88 -27.86 -4.11
N ALA A 460 -19.06 -28.39 -4.44
CA ALA A 460 -19.56 -29.66 -3.91
C ALA A 460 -18.66 -30.84 -4.31
N THR A 461 -18.15 -30.86 -5.54
CA THR A 461 -17.15 -31.84 -5.99
C THR A 461 -15.85 -31.70 -5.19
N ALA A 462 -15.37 -30.48 -4.93
CA ALA A 462 -14.15 -30.28 -4.15
C ALA A 462 -14.29 -30.81 -2.70
N LEU A 463 -15.47 -30.70 -2.09
CA LEU A 463 -15.76 -31.27 -0.76
C LEU A 463 -15.73 -32.80 -0.70
N GLN A 464 -15.78 -33.50 -1.84
CA GLN A 464 -15.67 -34.98 -1.87
C GLN A 464 -14.28 -35.47 -1.44
N ALA A 465 -13.24 -34.63 -1.53
CA ALA A 465 -11.91 -34.94 -1.01
C ALA A 465 -11.89 -35.01 0.53
N GLY A 466 -12.84 -34.36 1.19
CA GLY A 466 -13.04 -34.40 2.63
C GLY A 466 -14.05 -33.32 3.03
N PRO A 467 -15.13 -33.69 3.73
CA PRO A 467 -16.28 -32.80 3.94
C PRO A 467 -15.94 -31.55 4.75
N ASP A 468 -14.84 -31.54 5.50
CA ASP A 468 -14.44 -30.43 6.39
C ASP A 468 -13.11 -29.78 5.98
N LEU A 469 -12.51 -30.20 4.87
CA LEU A 469 -11.19 -29.70 4.42
C LEU A 469 -11.22 -28.25 3.93
N LEU A 470 -12.38 -27.79 3.46
CA LEU A 470 -12.54 -26.46 2.89
C LEU A 470 -13.07 -25.43 3.89
N ASN A 471 -13.19 -25.79 5.17
CA ASN A 471 -13.78 -24.95 6.21
C ASN A 471 -12.79 -24.69 7.34
N TYR A 472 -12.80 -23.49 7.90
CA TYR A 472 -12.06 -23.24 9.13
C TYR A 472 -12.83 -23.82 10.32
N ARG A 473 -12.16 -24.05 11.45
CA ARG A 473 -12.84 -24.41 12.71
C ARG A 473 -13.08 -23.14 13.51
N ARG A 474 -14.26 -23.01 14.10
CA ARG A 474 -14.56 -22.02 15.14
C ARG A 474 -15.33 -22.71 16.23
N TYR A 475 -14.76 -22.71 17.44
CA TYR A 475 -15.32 -23.47 18.54
C TYR A 475 -15.19 -22.71 19.87
N PRO A 476 -16.27 -22.61 20.68
CA PRO A 476 -16.20 -21.92 21.96
C PRO A 476 -15.21 -22.58 22.92
N LEU A 477 -14.25 -21.81 23.45
CA LEU A 477 -13.26 -22.30 24.42
C LEU A 477 -13.93 -22.94 25.64
N ALA A 478 -15.08 -22.41 26.07
CA ALA A 478 -15.86 -22.93 27.18
C ALA A 478 -16.30 -24.40 26.98
N LYS A 479 -16.46 -24.84 25.73
CA LYS A 479 -16.84 -26.21 25.37
C LYS A 479 -15.65 -27.14 25.18
N VAL A 480 -14.41 -26.64 25.26
CA VAL A 480 -13.20 -27.46 25.26
C VAL A 480 -13.02 -28.07 26.67
N PRO A 481 -12.73 -29.38 26.79
CA PRO A 481 -12.44 -30.03 28.07
C PRO A 481 -11.37 -29.27 28.86
N ALA A 482 -11.59 -29.07 30.16
CA ALA A 482 -10.78 -28.17 30.98
C ALA A 482 -9.29 -28.53 30.95
N GLU A 483 -8.99 -29.82 30.94
CA GLU A 483 -7.65 -30.42 30.88
C GLU A 483 -6.94 -30.20 29.53
N LEU A 484 -7.67 -29.92 28.44
CA LEU A 484 -7.11 -29.66 27.12
C LEU A 484 -7.11 -28.17 26.74
N ARG A 485 -7.70 -27.29 27.56
CA ARG A 485 -7.80 -25.85 27.24
C ARG A 485 -6.45 -25.19 26.99
N ALA A 486 -5.41 -25.59 27.72
CA ALA A 486 -4.06 -25.06 27.53
C ALA A 486 -3.53 -25.30 26.10
N LEU A 487 -3.93 -26.41 25.46
CA LEU A 487 -3.57 -26.70 24.07
C LEU A 487 -4.35 -25.85 23.06
N ALA A 488 -5.54 -25.38 23.42
CA ALA A 488 -6.39 -24.56 22.56
C ALA A 488 -6.09 -23.05 22.67
N SER A 489 -5.55 -22.59 23.81
CA SER A 489 -5.26 -21.17 24.08
C SER A 489 -4.42 -20.44 23.02
N PRO A 490 -3.42 -21.06 22.37
CA PRO A 490 -2.67 -20.39 21.30
C PRO A 490 -3.50 -20.01 20.07
N TYR A 491 -4.68 -20.61 19.91
CA TYR A 491 -5.54 -20.46 18.74
C TYR A 491 -6.79 -19.61 19.03
N LEU A 492 -6.75 -18.80 20.09
CA LEU A 492 -7.83 -17.86 20.39
C LEU A 492 -7.81 -16.71 19.40
N THR A 493 -9.01 -16.27 19.03
CA THR A 493 -9.17 -15.16 18.07
C THR A 493 -8.52 -13.89 18.61
N PRO A 494 -7.68 -13.18 17.83
CA PRO A 494 -7.14 -11.89 18.23
C PRO A 494 -8.25 -10.91 18.62
N GLY A 495 -8.21 -10.39 19.86
CA GLY A 495 -9.21 -9.47 20.39
C GLY A 495 -10.49 -10.13 20.95
N SER A 496 -10.70 -11.44 20.78
CA SER A 496 -11.82 -12.19 21.37
C SER A 496 -11.33 -13.52 21.95
N GLN A 497 -11.13 -13.58 23.27
CA GLN A 497 -10.62 -14.77 23.97
C GLN A 497 -11.69 -15.87 24.18
N THR A 498 -12.81 -15.81 23.47
CA THR A 498 -13.96 -16.71 23.67
C THR A 498 -13.93 -17.93 22.77
N ASP A 499 -13.34 -17.81 21.58
CA ASP A 499 -13.43 -18.81 20.53
C ASP A 499 -12.05 -19.20 20.02
N VAL A 500 -11.86 -20.52 19.92
CA VAL A 500 -10.75 -21.18 19.25
C VAL A 500 -11.04 -21.14 17.75
N VAL A 501 -10.14 -20.57 16.95
CA VAL A 501 -10.29 -20.48 15.49
C VAL A 501 -9.02 -20.93 14.80
N VAL A 502 -9.15 -21.90 13.89
CA VAL A 502 -8.04 -22.44 13.11
C VAL A 502 -8.43 -22.60 11.65
N LEU A 503 -7.55 -22.22 10.73
CA LEU A 503 -7.83 -22.25 9.28
C LEU A 503 -7.69 -23.65 8.67
N ASP A 504 -7.16 -24.62 9.40
CA ASP A 504 -6.82 -25.94 8.88
C ASP A 504 -7.31 -27.07 9.84
N ASN A 505 -6.73 -28.26 9.70
CA ASN A 505 -7.08 -29.47 10.44
C ASN A 505 -6.14 -29.79 11.62
N HIS A 506 -5.24 -28.90 12.03
CA HIS A 506 -4.19 -29.23 13.00
C HIS A 506 -4.74 -29.63 14.39
N LEU A 507 -5.95 -29.18 14.73
CA LEU A 507 -6.64 -29.55 15.99
C LEU A 507 -7.60 -30.72 15.85
N ASP A 508 -7.86 -31.22 14.64
CA ASP A 508 -8.92 -32.22 14.39
C ASP A 508 -8.62 -33.54 15.12
N ALA A 509 -7.34 -33.93 15.25
CA ALA A 509 -6.95 -35.14 15.98
C ALA A 509 -7.27 -35.08 17.49
N LEU A 510 -7.32 -33.86 18.05
CA LEU A 510 -7.60 -33.64 19.48
C LEU A 510 -9.08 -33.34 19.73
N PHE A 511 -9.69 -32.51 18.89
CA PHE A 511 -11.01 -31.94 19.15
C PHE A 511 -12.08 -32.37 18.12
N GLY A 512 -11.71 -33.10 17.07
CA GLY A 512 -12.63 -33.53 16.01
C GLY A 512 -13.78 -34.42 16.48
N HIS A 513 -13.63 -35.08 17.65
CA HIS A 513 -14.70 -35.87 18.26
C HIS A 513 -15.70 -35.01 19.05
N LEU A 514 -15.42 -33.73 19.30
CA LEU A 514 -16.30 -32.86 20.08
C LEU A 514 -17.57 -32.50 19.28
N PRO A 515 -18.77 -32.59 19.88
CA PRO A 515 -20.00 -32.22 19.20
C PRO A 515 -19.99 -30.78 18.68
N GLY A 516 -20.17 -30.62 17.37
CA GLY A 516 -20.21 -29.32 16.71
C GLY A 516 -18.84 -28.74 16.34
N TRP A 517 -17.74 -29.48 16.50
CA TRP A 517 -16.40 -29.06 16.07
C TRP A 517 -16.36 -28.62 14.59
N TYR A 518 -17.02 -29.38 13.71
CA TYR A 518 -17.14 -29.10 12.28
C TYR A 518 -18.40 -28.29 11.91
N GLY A 519 -19.03 -27.64 12.91
CA GLY A 519 -20.31 -26.94 12.72
C GLY A 519 -20.22 -25.65 11.90
N ASP A 520 -19.06 -24.98 11.90
CA ASP A 520 -18.83 -23.80 11.09
C ASP A 520 -18.54 -24.21 9.63
N ARG A 521 -19.30 -23.66 8.69
CA ARG A 521 -19.24 -23.99 7.26
C ARG A 521 -18.69 -22.85 6.40
N HIS A 522 -18.09 -21.83 7.02
CA HIS A 522 -17.39 -20.79 6.27
C HIS A 522 -16.10 -21.33 5.64
N PRO A 523 -15.73 -20.86 4.45
CA PRO A 523 -14.51 -21.34 3.80
C PRO A 523 -13.24 -20.97 4.59
N ASN A 524 -12.27 -21.87 4.65
CA ASN A 524 -10.87 -21.51 4.93
C ASN A 524 -10.16 -21.05 3.65
N LEU A 525 -8.86 -20.82 3.71
CA LEU A 525 -8.05 -20.45 2.54
C LEU A 525 -8.21 -21.44 1.38
N ALA A 526 -8.18 -22.74 1.64
CA ALA A 526 -8.37 -23.76 0.59
C ALA A 526 -9.77 -23.67 -0.05
N GLY A 527 -10.82 -23.45 0.75
CA GLY A 527 -12.16 -23.21 0.23
C GLY A 527 -12.25 -21.94 -0.62
N TYR A 528 -11.61 -20.85 -0.20
CA TYR A 528 -11.52 -19.63 -1.01
C TYR A 528 -10.70 -19.81 -2.29
N GLN A 529 -9.66 -20.65 -2.28
CA GLN A 529 -8.91 -21.00 -3.49
C GLN A 529 -9.77 -21.78 -4.49
N VAL A 530 -10.67 -22.66 -4.03
CA VAL A 530 -11.64 -23.32 -4.92
C VAL A 530 -12.54 -22.27 -5.57
N ILE A 531 -13.10 -21.35 -4.76
CA ILE A 531 -13.96 -20.26 -5.28
C ILE A 531 -13.17 -19.43 -6.31
N ALA A 532 -11.96 -18.99 -5.96
CA ALA A 532 -11.12 -18.17 -6.84
C ALA A 532 -10.80 -18.86 -8.16
N ARG A 533 -10.45 -20.16 -8.10
CA ARG A 533 -10.12 -20.96 -9.28
C ARG A 533 -11.30 -21.10 -10.23
N GLU A 534 -12.49 -21.39 -9.71
CA GLU A 534 -13.66 -21.50 -10.55
C GLU A 534 -14.09 -20.14 -11.11
N THR A 535 -13.96 -19.05 -10.34
CA THR A 535 -14.18 -17.69 -10.83
C THR A 535 -13.23 -17.34 -11.98
N ALA A 536 -11.93 -17.63 -11.84
CA ALA A 536 -10.95 -17.39 -12.90
C ALA A 536 -11.27 -18.21 -14.15
N ARG A 537 -11.58 -19.50 -14.00
CA ARG A 537 -12.00 -20.38 -15.13
C ARG A 537 -13.25 -19.88 -15.86
N TYR A 538 -14.20 -19.31 -15.12
CA TYR A 538 -15.40 -18.73 -15.69
C TYR A 538 -15.08 -17.45 -16.49
N LEU A 539 -14.20 -16.59 -15.95
CA LEU A 539 -13.84 -15.31 -16.56
C LEU A 539 -12.87 -15.43 -17.73
N GLY A 540 -11.88 -16.32 -17.68
CA GLY A 540 -10.84 -16.45 -18.70
C GLY A 540 -11.35 -16.45 -20.14
N PRO A 541 -12.36 -17.28 -20.49
CA PRO A 541 -12.99 -17.26 -21.83
C PRO A 541 -13.67 -15.93 -22.18
N LEU A 542 -14.29 -15.24 -21.22
CA LEU A 542 -14.97 -13.97 -21.45
C LEU A 542 -13.98 -12.84 -21.73
N LEU A 543 -12.85 -12.84 -21.01
CA LEU A 543 -11.78 -11.87 -21.21
C LEU A 543 -11.08 -12.05 -22.56
N ARG A 544 -10.93 -13.29 -23.04
CA ARG A 544 -10.42 -13.58 -24.40
C ARG A 544 -11.28 -13.00 -25.51
N GLN A 545 -12.60 -13.04 -25.34
CA GLN A 545 -13.54 -12.51 -26.34
C GLN A 545 -13.49 -10.98 -26.40
N GLU A 546 -13.33 -10.30 -25.25
CA GLU A 546 -13.24 -8.84 -25.20
C GLU A 546 -11.91 -8.29 -25.73
N GLY A 547 -10.80 -9.04 -25.59
CA GLY A 547 -9.49 -8.62 -26.12
C GLY A 547 -9.27 -8.86 -27.62
N SER A 548 -10.24 -9.50 -28.31
CA SER A 548 -10.17 -9.82 -29.74
C SER A 548 -10.99 -8.85 -30.64
N GLU A 549 -11.70 -7.90 -30.03
CA GLU A 549 -12.39 -6.78 -30.69
C GLU A 549 -11.53 -5.51 -30.60
#